data_AF-U5MTX1-F1
#
_entry.id   AF-U5MTX1-F1
#
_cell.length_a   1.000
_cell.length_b   1.000
_cell.length_c   1.000
_cell.angle_alpha   90.00
_cell.angle_beta   90.00
_cell.angle_gamma   90.00
#
_symmetry.space_group_name_H-M   'P 1'
#
loop_
_entity.id
_entity.type
_entity.pdbx_description
1 polymer ?
#
loop_
_entity_poly.entity_id
_entity_poly.type
_entity_poly.pdbx_seq_one_letter_code
_entity_poly.pdbx_strand_id
1 'polypeptide(L)' 'MKLAPHETIEVRELISQEMLGIKKVSASINMVNDSELKNYMQDTLSSKKNALRNIQSTLQTL' A
#
# COMPACT_ATOMS: atom_id res chain seq x y z
N MET A 1 3.96 -3.71 -23.20
CA MET A 1 4.15 -2.24 -23.26
C MET A 1 5.24 -1.89 -22.25
N LYS A 2 6.36 -1.30 -22.66
CA LYS A 2 7.46 -1.00 -21.73
C LYS A 2 7.32 0.44 -21.23
N LEU A 3 7.26 0.61 -19.91
CA LEU A 3 7.25 1.93 -19.28
C LEU A 3 8.51 2.71 -19.66
N ALA A 4 8.36 4.01 -19.89
CA ALA A 4 9.48 4.92 -19.99
C ALA A 4 10.27 4.94 -18.67
N PRO A 5 11.55 5.35 -18.69
CA PRO A 5 12.37 5.36 -17.48
C PRO A 5 11.77 6.18 -16.32
N HIS A 6 11.15 7.32 -16.61
CA HIS A 6 10.53 8.16 -15.58
C HIS A 6 9.26 7.53 -15.00
N GLU A 7 8.42 6.90 -15.83
CA GLU A 7 7.24 6.15 -15.39
C GLU A 7 7.64 4.96 -14.50
N THR A 8 8.75 4.29 -14.82
CA THR A 8 9.30 3.21 -13.99
C THR A 8 9.73 3.70 -12.61
N ILE A 9 10.34 4.88 -12.53
CA ILE A 9 10.74 5.51 -11.27
C ILE A 9 9.50 5.88 -10.44
N GLU A 10 8.50 6.48 -11.08
CA GLU A 10 7.26 6.88 -10.42
C GLU A 10 6.51 5.68 -9.84
N VAL A 11 6.38 4.60 -10.61
CA VAL A 11 5.79 3.35 -10.13
C VAL A 11 6.55 2.77 -8.94
N ARG A 12 7.88 2.78 -8.97
CA ARG A 12 8.71 2.32 -7.84
C ARG A 12 8.46 3.16 -6.59
N GLU A 13 8.31 4.47 -6.75
CA GLU A 13 7.99 5.37 -5.64
C GLU A 13 6.60 5.06 -5.06
N LEU A 14 5.58 4.88 -5.91
CA LEU A 14 4.23 4.50 -5.49
C LEU A 14 4.21 3.19 -4.69
N ILE A 15 4.92 2.16 -5.15
CA ILE A 15 5.09 0.90 -4.43
C ILE A 15 5.75 1.14 -3.07
N SER A 16 6.80 1.96 -3.03
CA SER A 16 7.55 2.24 -1.80
C SER A 16 6.68 2.97 -0.78
N GLN A 17 5.89 3.96 -1.21
CA GLN A 17 4.96 4.68 -0.35
C GLN A 17 3.86 3.77 0.21
N GLU A 18 3.28 2.90 -0.61
CA GLU A 18 2.28 1.95 -0.11
C GLU A 18 2.86 0.95 0.88
N MET A 19 4.06 0.43 0.63
CA MET A 19 4.77 -0.43 1.59
C MET A 19 5.05 0.28 2.92
N LEU A 20 5.50 1.53 2.88
CA LEU A 20 5.73 2.34 4.08
C LEU A 20 4.43 2.59 4.84
N GLY A 21 3.34 2.90 4.14
CA GLY A 21 2.01 3.07 4.72
C GLY A 21 1.52 1.79 5.43
N ILE A 22 1.63 0.64 4.78
CA ILE A 22 1.29 -0.67 5.36
C ILE A 22 2.08 -0.91 6.66
N LYS A 23 3.39 -0.66 6.65
CA LYS A 23 4.25 -0.85 7.84
C LYS A 23 3.83 0.07 8.99
N LYS A 24 3.59 1.36 8.70
CA LYS A 24 3.15 2.34 9.71
C LYS A 24 1.82 1.96 10.37
N VAL A 25 0.82 1.61 9.56
CA VAL A 25 -0.49 1.19 10.09
C VAL A 25 -0.39 -0.12 10.86
N SER A 26 0.33 -1.11 10.31
CA SER A 26 0.50 -2.41 10.98
C SER A 26 1.22 -2.31 12.33
N ALA A 27 2.23 -1.41 12.44
CA ALA A 27 2.97 -1.23 13.68
C ALA A 27 2.15 -0.50 14.77
N SER A 28 1.28 0.42 14.36
CA SER A 28 0.51 1.25 15.31
C SER A 28 -0.82 0.63 15.73
N ILE A 29 -1.41 -0.26 14.93
CA ILE A 29 -2.76 -0.80 15.19
C ILE A 29 -2.91 -1.52 16.53
N ASN A 30 -1.85 -2.18 16.99
CA ASN A 30 -1.84 -2.89 18.27
C ASN A 30 -1.81 -1.96 19.47
N MET A 31 -1.40 -0.69 19.27
CA MET A 31 -1.38 0.34 20.31
C MET A 31 -2.72 1.09 20.45
N VAL A 32 -3.66 0.86 19.52
CA VAL A 32 -4.97 1.51 19.54
C VAL A 32 -5.96 0.70 20.37
N ASN A 33 -6.51 1.33 21.40
CA ASN A 33 -7.50 0.72 22.29
C ASN A 33 -8.94 0.97 21.85
N ASP A 34 -9.18 2.07 21.16
CA ASP A 34 -10.49 2.40 20.60
C ASP A 34 -10.86 1.41 19.49
N SER A 35 -11.98 0.73 19.64
CA SER A 35 -12.38 -0.36 18.75
C SER A 35 -12.81 0.12 17.37
N GLU A 36 -13.47 1.28 17.30
CA GLU A 36 -13.89 1.88 16.03
C GLU A 36 -12.68 2.32 15.21
N LEU A 37 -11.74 3.03 15.84
CA LEU A 37 -10.49 3.44 15.21
C LEU A 37 -9.64 2.23 14.81
N LYS A 38 -9.58 1.18 15.64
CA LYS A 38 -8.87 -0.05 15.30
C LYS A 38 -9.49 -0.72 14.07
N ASN A 39 -10.82 -0.81 13.98
CA ASN A 39 -11.50 -1.36 12.80
C ASN A 39 -11.22 -0.53 11.55
N TYR A 40 -11.33 0.80 11.64
CA TYR A 40 -10.97 1.71 10.55
C TYR A 40 -9.53 1.51 10.07
N MET A 41 -8.58 1.31 11.00
CA MET A 41 -7.19 1.02 10.67
C MET A 41 -7.01 -0.36 10.01
N GLN A 42 -7.80 -1.37 10.38
CA GLN A 42 -7.80 -2.68 9.72
C GLN A 42 -8.30 -2.58 8.28
N ASP A 43 -9.36 -1.80 8.05
CA ASP A 43 -9.89 -1.54 6.71
C ASP A 43 -8.90 -0.76 5.85
N THR A 44 -8.23 0.23 6.45
CA THR A 44 -7.15 0.99 5.81
C THR A 44 -6.00 0.05 5.43
N LEU A 45 -5.58 -0.83 6.34
CA LEU A 45 -4.52 -1.79 6.08
C LEU A 45 -4.87 -2.76 4.94
N SER A 46 -6.11 -3.23 4.91
CA SER A 46 -6.63 -4.10 3.85
C SER A 46 -6.66 -3.37 2.50
N SER A 47 -7.15 -2.14 2.48
CA SER A 47 -7.21 -1.29 1.29
C SER A 47 -5.82 -1.02 0.70
N LYS A 48 -4.83 -0.70 1.55
CA LYS A 48 -3.44 -0.48 1.12
C LYS A 48 -2.78 -1.74 0.57
N LYS A 49 -3.00 -2.89 1.22
CA LYS A 49 -2.52 -4.19 0.70
C LYS A 49 -3.12 -4.50 -0.67
N ASN A 50 -4.41 -4.19 -0.88
CA ASN A 50 -5.06 -4.38 -2.16
C ASN A 50 -4.52 -3.42 -3.23
N ALA A 51 -4.31 -2.14 -2.90
CA ALA A 51 -3.69 -1.18 -3.81
C ALA A 51 -2.29 -1.62 -4.26
N LEU A 52 -1.44 -2.06 -3.32
CA LEU A 52 -0.11 -2.58 -3.64
C LEU A 52 -0.17 -3.79 -4.58
N ARG A 53 -1.08 -4.75 -4.31
CA ARG A 53 -1.28 -5.90 -5.20
C ARG A 53 -1.73 -5.47 -6.59
N ASN A 54 -2.68 -4.54 -6.68
CA ASN A 54 -3.19 -4.07 -7.96
C ASN A 54 -2.08 -3.41 -8.80
N ILE A 55 -1.23 -2.59 -8.17
CA ILE A 55 -0.07 -1.99 -8.85
C ILE A 55 0.86 -3.10 -9.35
N GLN A 56 1.23 -4.06 -8.51
CA GLN A 56 2.11 -5.17 -8.88
C GLN A 56 1.53 -6.03 -10.01
N SER A 57 0.23 -6.37 -9.95
CA SER A 57 -0.45 -7.13 -10.98
C SER A 57 -0.51 -6.38 -12.30
N THR A 58 -0.75 -5.07 -12.27
CA THR A 58 -0.76 -4.23 -13.48
C THR A 58 0.62 -4.21 -14.15
N LEU A 59 1.70 -4.20 -13.37
CA LEU A 59 3.06 -4.25 -13.92
C LEU A 59 3.44 -5.62 -14.49
N GLN A 60 2.80 -6.69 -14.03
CA GLN A 60 3.00 -8.05 -14.58
C GLN A 60 2.27 -8.26 -15.90
N THR A 61 1.20 -7.50 -16.16
CA THR A 61 0.41 -7.59 -17.40
C THR A 61 0.86 -6.62 -18.49
N LEU A 62 1.74 -5.67 -18.17
CA LEU A 62 2.37 -4.73 -19.11
C LEU A 62 3.55 -5.38 -19.84
#